data_AF-A0A4Q5S5A0-F1
#
_entry.id   AF-A0A4Q5S5A0-F1
#
_cell.length_a   1.000
_cell.length_b   1.000
_cell.length_c   1.000
_cell.angle_alpha   90.00
_cell.angle_beta   90.00
_cell.angle_gamma   90.00
#
_symmetry.space_group_name_H-M   'P 1'
#
loop_
_entity.id
_entity.type
_entity.pdbx_description
1 polymer ?
#
loop_
_entity_poly.entity_id
_entity_poly.type
_entity_poly.pdbx_seq_one_letter_code
_entity_poly.pdbx_strand_id
1 'polypeptide(L)'
;MPTLIRMYEPQEPAWRQATLSAEPVRIGGCAGRWECDLSDNRLRWSPPIFALFGLDPRTPVDRRGTVEMYDPESRKLMERLRTRAIEERGSFTMEAQIRRADGVMRWMRLTADIVCRDGRATHLYGVKQDITPEMTG
;
A
#
# COMPACT_ATOMS: atom_id res chain seq x y z
N MET A 1 -41.50 -12.20 24.55
CA MET A 1 -40.08 -12.59 24.45
C MET A 1 -39.41 -11.67 23.44
N PRO A 2 -38.41 -10.86 23.80
CA PRO A 2 -37.76 -10.00 22.82
C PRO A 2 -36.60 -10.75 22.14
N THR A 3 -36.67 -10.85 20.81
CA THR A 3 -35.60 -11.34 19.94
C THR A 3 -34.45 -10.34 19.97
N LEU A 4 -33.31 -10.72 20.56
CA LEU A 4 -32.06 -9.98 20.40
C LEU A 4 -31.65 -10.06 18.92
N ILE A 5 -31.72 -8.94 18.21
CA ILE A 5 -31.00 -8.75 16.95
C ILE A 5 -29.53 -8.67 17.34
N ARG A 6 -28.80 -9.78 17.17
CA ARG A 6 -27.35 -9.81 17.26
C ARG A 6 -26.83 -8.86 16.17
N MET A 7 -26.40 -7.67 16.56
CA MET A 7 -25.71 -6.76 15.65
C MET A 7 -24.52 -7.54 15.07
N TYR A 8 -24.53 -7.73 13.75
CA TYR A 8 -23.40 -8.26 13.02
C TYR A 8 -22.32 -7.19 13.07
N GLU A 9 -21.44 -7.28 14.07
CA GLU A 9 -20.17 -6.57 14.03
C GLU A 9 -19.37 -7.23 12.90
N PRO A 10 -19.11 -6.54 11.78
CA PRO A 10 -18.30 -7.13 10.72
C PRO A 10 -16.93 -7.42 11.32
N GLN A 11 -16.60 -8.70 11.48
CA GLN A 11 -15.27 -9.08 11.89
C GLN A 11 -14.29 -8.49 10.87
N GLU A 12 -13.38 -7.65 11.36
CA GLU A 12 -12.27 -7.13 10.56
C GLU A 12 -11.63 -8.33 9.85
N PRO A 13 -11.56 -8.32 8.51
CA PRO A 13 -11.18 -9.52 7.78
C PRO A 13 -9.76 -9.94 8.18
N ALA A 14 -9.48 -11.26 8.19
CA ALA A 14 -8.25 -11.81 8.74
C ALA A 14 -6.96 -11.19 8.15
N TRP A 15 -7.02 -10.67 6.91
CA TRP A 15 -5.91 -9.93 6.30
C TRP A 15 -5.61 -8.62 7.03
N ARG A 16 -6.59 -7.95 7.63
CA ARG A 16 -6.43 -6.73 8.44
C ARG A 16 -5.75 -7.01 9.79
N GLN A 17 -6.03 -8.18 10.37
CA GLN A 17 -5.31 -8.66 11.56
C GLN A 17 -3.88 -9.12 11.19
N ALA A 18 -3.71 -9.83 10.07
CA ALA A 18 -2.40 -10.12 9.49
C ALA A 18 -1.64 -8.84 9.08
N THR A 19 -2.35 -7.72 8.83
CA THR A 19 -1.79 -6.37 8.62
C THR A 19 -1.25 -5.73 9.90
N LEU A 20 -1.71 -6.18 11.07
CA LEU A 20 -1.20 -5.73 12.37
C LEU A 20 -0.18 -6.71 12.98
N SER A 21 -0.20 -7.99 12.59
CA SER A 21 0.65 -9.04 13.16
C SER A 21 1.80 -9.52 12.28
N ALA A 22 2.16 -8.83 11.18
CA ALA A 22 3.43 -9.15 10.55
C ALA A 22 4.54 -8.67 11.46
N GLU A 23 5.20 -9.66 12.06
CA GLU A 23 6.53 -9.62 12.61
C GLU A 23 7.40 -8.61 11.83
N PRO A 24 8.25 -7.82 12.50
CA PRO A 24 9.05 -6.80 11.82
C PRO A 24 9.82 -7.47 10.68
N VAL A 25 9.38 -7.17 9.46
CA VAL A 25 10.04 -7.56 8.23
C VAL A 25 11.46 -7.00 8.35
N ARG A 26 12.41 -7.87 8.69
CA ARG A 26 13.84 -7.54 8.83
C ARG A 26 14.41 -7.33 7.44
N ILE A 27 14.09 -6.19 6.86
CA ILE A 27 14.65 -5.72 5.61
C ILE A 27 15.48 -4.50 5.96
N GLY A 28 16.76 -4.53 5.62
CA GLY A 28 17.69 -3.41 5.83
C GLY A 28 17.22 -2.20 5.02
N GLY A 29 16.43 -1.32 5.65
CA GLY A 29 15.85 -0.13 5.03
C GLY A 29 14.55 0.25 5.74
N CYS A 30 14.18 1.52 5.74
CA CYS A 30 12.88 1.95 6.28
C CYS A 30 11.76 1.37 5.40
N ALA A 31 11.14 0.28 5.84
CA ALA A 31 10.02 -0.36 5.17
C ALA A 31 8.70 -0.13 5.92
N GLY A 32 7.62 0.04 5.16
CA GLY A 32 6.28 0.21 5.70
C GLY A 32 5.24 -0.59 4.91
N ARG A 33 4.12 -0.88 5.58
CA ARG A 33 3.00 -1.64 5.01
C ARG A 33 1.94 -0.69 4.51
N TRP A 34 1.29 -1.06 3.41
CA TRP A 34 0.18 -0.31 2.85
C TRP A 34 -0.95 -1.24 2.45
N GLU A 35 -2.15 -0.70 2.43
CA GLU A 35 -3.33 -1.33 1.84
C GLU A 35 -4.14 -0.30 1.03
N CYS A 36 -4.88 -0.79 0.04
CA CYS A 36 -5.80 -0.03 -0.79
C CYS A 36 -7.11 -0.80 -0.89
N ASP A 37 -8.18 -0.21 -0.39
CA ASP A 37 -9.55 -0.72 -0.62
C ASP A 37 -9.94 -0.41 -2.06
N LEU A 38 -10.30 -1.45 -2.83
CA LEU A 38 -10.63 -1.28 -4.26
C LEU A 38 -12.03 -0.73 -4.50
N SER A 39 -12.90 -0.72 -3.49
CA SER A 39 -14.27 -0.19 -3.63
C SER A 39 -14.29 1.32 -3.79
N ASP A 40 -13.43 2.03 -3.04
CA ASP A 40 -13.34 3.49 -2.99
C ASP A 40 -11.93 4.05 -3.22
N ASN A 41 -10.95 3.18 -3.50
CA ASN A 41 -9.52 3.51 -3.63
C ASN A 41 -8.87 4.09 -2.36
N ARG A 42 -9.45 3.85 -1.18
CA ARG A 42 -8.90 4.38 0.07
C ARG A 42 -7.59 3.69 0.43
N LEU A 43 -6.56 4.51 0.63
CA LEU A 43 -5.24 4.07 1.06
C LEU A 43 -5.09 4.15 2.58
N ARG A 44 -4.37 3.17 3.14
CA ARG A 44 -3.90 3.20 4.53
C ARG A 44 -2.45 2.78 4.57
N TRP A 45 -1.65 3.51 5.35
CA TRP A 45 -0.21 3.32 5.47
C TRP A 45 0.20 3.15 6.91
N SER A 46 1.27 2.38 7.12
CA SER A 46 2.01 2.42 8.37
C SER A 46 2.93 3.66 8.44
N PRO A 47 3.34 4.08 9.65
CA PRO A 47 4.14 5.30 9.85
C PRO A 47 5.40 5.44 8.98
N PRO A 48 6.20 4.38 8.72
CA PRO A 48 7.39 4.50 7.89
C PRO A 48 7.14 4.99 6.45
N ILE A 49 5.95 4.75 5.89
CA ILE A 49 5.64 5.22 4.53
C ILE A 49 5.50 6.74 4.49
N PHE A 50 4.95 7.36 5.55
CA PHE A 50 4.88 8.82 5.61
C PHE A 50 6.26 9.45 5.56
N ALA A 51 7.23 8.89 6.29
CA ALA A 51 8.62 9.32 6.24
C ALA A 51 9.23 9.15 4.84
N LEU A 52 9.01 8.00 4.18
CA LEU A 52 9.44 7.74 2.80
C LEU A 52 8.90 8.80 1.82
N PHE A 53 7.63 9.20 1.97
CA PHE A 53 7.01 10.23 1.10
C PHE A 53 7.31 11.67 1.56
N GLY A 54 7.91 11.87 2.74
CA GLY A 54 8.19 13.19 3.30
C GLY A 54 6.93 13.92 3.80
N LEU A 55 5.97 13.16 4.32
CA LEU A 55 4.68 13.66 4.79
C LEU A 55 4.58 13.54 6.32
N ASP A 56 3.81 14.44 6.94
CA ASP A 56 3.41 14.31 8.34
C ASP A 56 2.49 13.08 8.50
N PRO A 57 2.65 12.21 9.51
CA PRO A 57 1.79 11.05 9.75
C PRO A 57 0.30 11.36 9.91
N ARG A 58 -0.06 12.62 10.19
CA ARG A 58 -1.45 13.10 10.29
C ARG A 58 -1.99 13.58 8.94
N THR A 59 -1.15 13.64 7.90
CA THR A 59 -1.58 13.99 6.55
C THR A 59 -2.60 12.96 6.06
N PRO A 60 -3.79 13.37 5.61
CA PRO A 60 -4.73 12.44 4.99
C PRO A 60 -4.10 11.76 3.77
N VAL A 61 -4.15 10.44 3.73
CA VAL A 61 -3.60 9.67 2.61
C VAL A 61 -4.64 9.58 1.50
N ASP A 62 -4.41 10.29 0.40
CA ASP A 62 -5.19 10.20 -0.83
C ASP A 62 -4.42 9.44 -1.90
N ARG A 63 -5.11 8.55 -2.63
CA ARG A 63 -4.48 7.78 -3.71
C ARG A 63 -4.01 8.68 -4.83
N ARG A 64 -4.84 9.62 -5.28
CA ARG A 64 -4.51 10.45 -6.45
C ARG A 64 -3.29 11.31 -6.16
N GLY A 65 -3.26 12.02 -5.03
CA GLY A 65 -2.12 12.80 -4.58
C GLY A 65 -0.86 11.94 -4.39
N THR A 66 -0.98 10.74 -3.83
CA THR A 66 0.14 9.80 -3.73
C THR A 66 0.72 9.45 -5.10
N VAL A 67 -0.13 9.10 -6.07
CA VAL A 67 0.29 8.68 -7.42
C VAL A 67 0.97 9.85 -8.16
N GLU A 68 0.56 11.08 -7.87
CA GLU A 68 1.18 12.29 -8.40
C GLU A 68 2.63 12.52 -7.93
N MET A 69 3.03 11.88 -6.82
CA MET A 69 4.41 11.92 -6.31
C MET A 69 5.35 10.94 -7.02
N TYR A 70 4.82 9.94 -7.74
CA TYR A 70 5.64 9.05 -8.57
C TYR A 70 6.17 9.83 -9.76
N ASP A 71 7.41 9.56 -10.15
CA ASP A 71 7.92 10.05 -11.44
C ASP A 71 7.05 9.51 -12.60
N PRO A 72 7.05 10.17 -13.78
CA PRO A 72 6.18 9.80 -14.89
C PRO A 72 6.32 8.35 -15.38
N GLU A 73 7.52 7.79 -15.39
CA GLU A 73 7.78 6.41 -15.83
C GLU A 73 7.34 5.40 -14.77
N SER A 74 7.74 5.61 -13.52
CA SER A 74 7.31 4.76 -12.40
C SER A 74 5.79 4.79 -12.23
N ARG A 75 5.15 5.95 -12.42
CA ARG A 75 3.68 6.08 -12.38
C ARG A 75 3.02 5.21 -13.44
N LYS A 76 3.50 5.30 -14.68
CA LYS A 76 2.96 4.51 -15.80
C LYS A 76 3.12 3.01 -15.55
N LEU A 77 4.29 2.58 -15.04
CA LEU A 77 4.54 1.18 -14.72
C LEU A 77 3.65 0.69 -13.56
N MET A 78 3.53 1.47 -12.49
CA MET A 78 2.69 1.14 -11.33
C MET A 78 1.23 0.99 -11.72
N GLU A 79 0.66 1.91 -12.51
CA GLU A 79 -0.75 1.79 -12.93
C GLU A 79 -0.97 0.57 -13.84
N ARG A 80 -0.05 0.26 -14.75
CA ARG A 80 -0.14 -0.95 -15.58
C ARG A 80 -0.11 -2.23 -14.73
N LEU A 81 0.86 -2.35 -13.84
CA LEU A 81 1.02 -3.52 -12.97
C LEU A 81 -0.17 -3.67 -12.01
N ARG A 82 -0.67 -2.54 -11.49
CA ARG A 82 -1.87 -2.53 -10.66
C ARG A 82 -3.10 -3.05 -11.41
N THR A 83 -3.38 -2.52 -12.59
CA THR A 83 -4.54 -2.97 -13.40
C THR A 83 -4.45 -4.46 -13.66
N ARG A 84 -3.28 -4.93 -14.12
CA ARG A 84 -3.03 -6.34 -14.37
C ARG A 84 -3.23 -7.21 -13.12
N ALA A 85 -2.68 -6.80 -11.98
CA ALA A 85 -2.83 -7.56 -10.73
C ALA A 85 -4.29 -7.66 -10.30
N ILE A 86 -5.09 -6.59 -10.45
CA ILE A 86 -6.53 -6.62 -10.14
C ILE A 86 -7.27 -7.60 -11.05
N GLU A 87 -7.01 -7.57 -12.35
CA GLU A 87 -7.65 -8.44 -13.35
C GLU A 87 -7.27 -9.91 -13.16
N GLU A 88 -5.98 -10.17 -12.99
CA GLU A 88 -5.42 -11.52 -12.84
C GLU A 88 -5.53 -12.07 -11.41
N ARG A 89 -5.94 -11.22 -10.45
CA ARG A 89 -5.93 -11.52 -9.00
C ARG A 89 -4.53 -11.94 -8.53
N GLY A 90 -3.52 -11.33 -9.11
CA GLY A 90 -2.11 -11.67 -8.92
C GLY A 90 -1.38 -10.71 -8.01
N SER A 91 -0.05 -10.79 -8.05
CA SER A 91 0.86 -9.94 -7.30
C SER A 91 1.89 -9.28 -8.22
N PHE A 92 2.53 -8.22 -7.74
CA PHE A 92 3.65 -7.60 -8.44
C PHE A 92 4.69 -7.04 -7.47
N THR A 93 5.93 -6.98 -7.95
CA THR A 93 7.00 -6.19 -7.35
C THR A 93 7.58 -5.27 -8.42
N MET A 94 7.85 -4.03 -8.06
CA MET A 94 8.53 -3.07 -8.92
C MET A 94 9.43 -2.15 -8.11
N GLU A 95 10.39 -1.54 -8.79
CA GLU A 95 11.13 -0.40 -8.26
C GLU A 95 10.53 0.88 -8.84
N ALA A 96 10.42 1.90 -8.01
CA ALA A 96 9.74 3.14 -8.35
C ALA A 96 10.52 4.33 -7.79
N GLN A 97 10.62 5.39 -8.58
CA GLN A 97 11.10 6.68 -8.11
C GLN A 97 9.92 7.56 -7.69
N ILE A 98 10.11 8.27 -6.58
CA ILE A 98 9.17 9.29 -6.11
C ILE A 98 9.91 10.61 -5.88
N ARG A 99 9.20 11.71 -6.11
CA ARG A 99 9.57 13.03 -5.63
C ARG A 99 8.77 13.33 -4.38
N ARG A 100 9.45 13.40 -3.24
CA ARG A 100 8.85 13.66 -1.93
C ARG A 100 8.28 15.07 -1.85
N ALA A 101 7.46 15.32 -0.83
CA ALA A 101 6.86 16.63 -0.61
C ALA A 101 7.90 17.74 -0.36
N ASP A 102 9.07 17.37 0.18
CA ASP A 102 10.23 18.25 0.34
C ASP A 102 11.08 18.41 -0.94
N GLY A 103 10.65 17.82 -2.07
CA GLY A 103 11.33 17.87 -3.35
C GLY A 103 12.46 16.85 -3.53
N VAL A 104 12.83 16.11 -2.48
CA VAL A 104 13.91 15.12 -2.54
C VAL A 104 13.45 13.87 -3.30
N MET A 105 14.29 13.38 -4.21
CA MET A 105 14.04 12.12 -4.92
C MET A 105 14.39 10.93 -4.03
N ARG A 106 13.55 9.89 -4.05
CA ARG A 106 13.82 8.58 -3.42
C ARG A 106 13.49 7.44 -4.36
N TRP A 107 14.21 6.35 -4.20
CA TRP A 107 13.88 5.06 -4.77
C TRP A 107 13.16 4.20 -3.75
N MET A 108 12.14 3.49 -4.20
CA MET A 108 11.45 2.51 -3.38
C MET A 108 11.20 1.22 -4.13
N ARG A 109 11.23 0.11 -3.40
CA ARG A 109 10.65 -1.16 -3.85
C ARG A 109 9.21 -1.23 -3.38
N LEU A 110 8.29 -1.43 -4.31
CA LEU A 110 6.87 -1.59 -4.08
C LEU A 110 6.47 -3.03 -4.39
N THR A 111 5.96 -3.73 -3.38
CA THR A 111 5.34 -5.05 -3.53
C THR A 111 3.85 -4.94 -3.25
N ALA A 112 3.05 -5.70 -4.01
CA ALA A 112 1.60 -5.74 -3.89
C ALA A 112 1.05 -7.15 -4.12
N ASP A 113 0.08 -7.55 -3.33
CA ASP A 113 -0.74 -8.75 -3.47
C ASP A 113 -2.23 -8.37 -3.45
N ILE A 114 -3.08 -9.26 -3.98
CA ILE A 114 -4.54 -9.06 -4.07
C ILE A 114 -5.27 -9.92 -3.06
N VAL A 115 -6.21 -9.32 -2.33
CA VAL A 115 -7.21 -10.05 -1.56
C VAL A 115 -8.49 -10.18 -2.39
N CYS A 116 -8.97 -11.42 -2.54
CA CYS A 116 -10.25 -11.70 -3.15
C CYS A 116 -11.31 -12.07 -2.12
N ARG A 117 -12.55 -11.66 -2.38
CA ARG A 117 -13.76 -12.13 -1.69
C ARG A 117 -14.76 -12.55 -2.75
N ASP A 118 -15.30 -13.77 -2.64
CA ASP A 118 -16.27 -14.33 -3.59
C ASP A 118 -15.78 -14.25 -5.05
N GLY A 119 -14.48 -14.52 -5.27
CA GLY A 119 -13.85 -14.46 -6.59
C GLY A 119 -13.61 -13.05 -7.15
N ARG A 120 -13.89 -11.99 -6.38
CA ARG A 120 -13.67 -10.59 -6.77
C ARG A 120 -12.52 -9.97 -5.99
N ALA A 121 -11.62 -9.26 -6.67
CA ALA A 121 -10.57 -8.48 -6.03
C ALA A 121 -11.21 -7.36 -5.18
N THR A 122 -10.82 -7.28 -3.91
CA THR A 122 -11.36 -6.31 -2.94
C THR A 122 -10.31 -5.38 -2.38
N HIS A 123 -9.07 -5.85 -2.21
CA HIS A 123 -7.99 -5.06 -1.63
C HIS A 123 -6.67 -5.34 -2.35
N LEU A 124 -5.81 -4.33 -2.40
CA LEU A 124 -4.38 -4.52 -2.56
C LEU A 124 -3.71 -4.30 -1.21
N TYR A 125 -2.64 -5.02 -0.95
CA TYR A 125 -1.78 -4.78 0.20
C TYR A 125 -0.34 -5.13 -0.13
N GLY A 126 0.59 -4.63 0.66
CA GLY A 126 1.98 -5.03 0.53
C GLY A 126 2.93 -4.11 1.28
N VAL A 127 4.13 -3.97 0.73
CA VAL A 127 5.24 -3.25 1.37
C VAL A 127 5.78 -2.17 0.43
N LYS A 128 6.18 -1.04 1.02
CA LYS A 128 7.05 -0.04 0.40
C LYS A 128 8.34 -0.01 1.20
N GLN A 129 9.46 -0.24 0.55
CA GLN A 129 10.79 -0.21 1.16
C GLN A 129 11.59 0.93 0.52
N ASP A 130 12.21 1.79 1.33
CA ASP A 130 13.23 2.72 0.84
C ASP A 130 14.47 1.93 0.39
N ILE A 131 14.78 1.98 -0.90
CA ILE A 131 15.97 1.36 -1.51
C ILE A 131 16.93 2.43 -2.04
N THR A 132 16.72 3.70 -1.70
CA THR A 132 17.63 4.79 -2.08
C THR A 132 19.09 4.47 -1.71
N PRO A 133 19.40 3.91 -0.51
CA PRO A 133 20.77 3.54 -0.18
C PRO A 133 21.38 2.46 -1.10
N GLU A 134 20.56 1.57 -1.69
CA GLU A 134 21.02 0.54 -2.63
C GLU A 134 21.39 1.15 -4.00
N MET A 135 20.80 2.30 -4.35
CA MET A 135 20.94 2.95 -5.67
C MET A 135 22.01 4.04 -5.72
N THR A 136 22.48 4.52 -4.57
CA THR A 136 23.51 5.57 -4.45
C THR A 136 24.86 5.03 -3.99
N GLY A 137 25.01 3.70 -3.95
CA GLY A 137 26.24 3.00 -3.55
C GLY A 137 27.20 2.73 -4.70
#